data_AF-S6A7W1-F1
#
_entry.id   AF-S6A7W1-F1
#
_cell.length_a   1.000
_cell.length_b   1.000
_cell.length_c   1.000
_cell.angle_alpha   90.00
_cell.angle_beta   90.00
_cell.angle_gamma   90.00
#
_symmetry.space_group_name_H-M   'P 1'
#
loop_
_entity.id
_entity.type
_entity.pdbx_description
1 polymer ?
#
loop_
_entity_poly.entity_id
_entity_poly.type
_entity_poly.pdbx_seq_one_letter_code
_entity_poly.pdbx_strand_id
1 'polypeptide(L)'
;MNQDNVKDILLQIADTKLEFSVTFTGKSSKKVNGLYKPDTHEIILHNKNFANDNEMIYTAIHEYTHHKQCEKEGGFYSTRVHTPKFWTLFHLLLEEAEKKGLYKITLEESPELIELTEQIRQTVMVEDGKLIKELGRLLAKARPLCKKAGVRYEDYVDRVLCLPRASATALEKINAYNINPEIGADAMRQVANIGNAERRAEAERLFLNKNSPAAVRGKIVSPKKEEDPRRALEKEKRRLEKTILSLQAKLESVESRLANMPVQAFIFILIFSSLLLIPLKAQDSNGTETPSIPPIPSIPQIPEITVIPVTGEPPQPIIPKAPERPVIKNPLTPKNTTSKGSAGGNKAGFSPSEYMKLLNGTQNGNFIQTLMNSVVGSDEEGSALLNKILNQFHSFDTAKNPVSKFTSNKDVRINGLKLNGVDVLKEIGNIEISRLTADKSFFAAADSKFLSDGSGSKEILYIFAKRNTEGKYKLFIEVFQNTENENSVFYKLAKLSPVEAELKGSVLFAELKTESTDFEAVFLLKTD
;
A
#
# COMPACT_ATOMS: atom_id res chain seq x y z
N MET A 1 -25.37 18.05 -13.57
CA MET A 1 -26.20 17.06 -12.82
C MET A 1 -26.14 17.25 -11.30
N ASN A 2 -27.18 16.86 -10.54
CA ASN A 2 -27.21 16.93 -9.06
C ASN A 2 -27.26 15.54 -8.38
N GLN A 3 -27.21 15.48 -7.04
CA GLN A 3 -27.16 14.23 -6.27
C GLN A 3 -28.39 13.33 -6.44
N ASP A 4 -29.59 13.92 -6.55
CA ASP A 4 -30.84 13.17 -6.69
C ASP A 4 -30.90 12.55 -8.08
N ASN A 5 -30.48 13.30 -9.11
CA ASN A 5 -30.36 12.76 -10.46
C ASN A 5 -29.38 11.58 -10.53
N VAL A 6 -28.23 11.66 -9.84
CA VAL A 6 -27.28 10.53 -9.80
C VAL A 6 -27.92 9.32 -9.11
N LYS A 7 -28.62 9.52 -7.99
CA LYS A 7 -29.31 8.43 -7.30
C LYS A 7 -30.37 7.77 -8.18
N ASP A 8 -31.18 8.57 -8.89
CA ASP A 8 -32.20 8.08 -9.81
C ASP A 8 -31.58 7.29 -10.98
N ILE A 9 -30.45 7.74 -11.52
CA ILE A 9 -29.69 7.02 -12.55
C ILE A 9 -29.23 5.67 -12.03
N LEU A 10 -28.64 5.61 -10.83
CA LEU A 10 -28.16 4.36 -10.23
C LEU A 10 -29.30 3.35 -10.02
N LEU A 11 -30.46 3.82 -9.55
CA LEU A 11 -31.67 3.01 -9.37
C LEU A 11 -32.25 2.54 -10.72
N GLN A 12 -32.20 3.38 -11.76
CA GLN A 12 -32.59 2.98 -13.11
C GLN A 12 -31.67 1.90 -13.68
N ILE A 13 -30.37 1.95 -13.39
CA ILE A 13 -29.41 0.92 -13.85
C ILE A 13 -29.75 -0.42 -13.22
N ALA A 14 -29.84 -0.48 -11.88
CA ALA A 14 -30.24 -1.68 -11.17
C ALA A 14 -30.90 -1.33 -9.83
N ASP A 15 -32.07 -1.93 -9.57
CA ASP A 15 -32.80 -1.74 -8.31
C ASP A 15 -32.06 -2.35 -7.10
N THR A 16 -32.34 -1.86 -5.89
CA THR A 16 -31.75 -2.31 -4.62
C THR A 16 -32.78 -2.34 -3.51
N LYS A 17 -32.73 -3.36 -2.67
CA LYS A 17 -33.56 -3.47 -1.46
C LYS A 17 -32.93 -2.76 -0.27
N LEU A 18 -31.62 -2.49 -0.34
CA LEU A 18 -30.87 -1.81 0.70
C LEU A 18 -30.90 -0.31 0.44
N GLU A 19 -31.49 0.45 1.37
CA GLU A 19 -31.53 1.91 1.23
C GLU A 19 -30.12 2.51 1.27
N PHE A 20 -29.89 3.51 0.42
CA PHE A 20 -28.63 4.25 0.34
C PHE A 20 -28.85 5.73 0.05
N SER A 21 -27.83 6.54 0.33
CA SER A 21 -27.79 7.97 0.00
C SER A 21 -26.64 8.29 -0.94
N VAL A 22 -26.79 9.39 -1.69
CA VAL A 22 -25.75 9.97 -2.53
C VAL A 22 -25.48 11.38 -2.02
N THR A 23 -24.23 11.67 -1.69
CA THR A 23 -23.80 12.96 -1.14
C THR A 23 -22.72 13.58 -2.00
N PHE A 24 -22.96 14.80 -2.49
CA PHE A 24 -21.93 15.60 -3.14
C PHE A 24 -21.18 16.42 -2.09
N THR A 25 -19.86 16.31 -2.04
CA THR A 25 -19.07 17.01 -1.00
C THR A 25 -18.93 18.51 -1.24
N GLY A 26 -19.23 18.99 -2.45
CA GLY A 26 -18.99 20.38 -2.88
C GLY A 26 -17.51 20.72 -3.03
N LYS A 27 -16.62 19.73 -2.97
CA LYS A 27 -15.17 19.87 -2.92
C LYS A 27 -14.50 18.90 -3.90
N SER A 28 -13.25 19.21 -4.23
CA SER A 28 -12.35 18.28 -4.89
C SER A 28 -11.54 17.51 -3.84
N SER A 29 -11.04 16.35 -4.22
CA SER A 29 -10.17 15.51 -3.40
C SER A 29 -8.99 15.04 -4.23
N LYS A 30 -7.78 15.19 -3.69
CA LYS A 30 -6.54 14.74 -4.34
C LYS A 30 -6.35 13.23 -4.29
N LYS A 31 -7.12 12.52 -3.45
CA LYS A 31 -6.92 11.09 -3.17
C LYS A 31 -7.88 10.18 -3.94
N VAL A 32 -9.16 10.55 -3.99
CA VAL A 32 -10.22 9.71 -4.54
C VAL A 32 -11.29 10.58 -5.19
N ASN A 33 -11.98 10.05 -6.20
CA ASN A 33 -13.11 10.70 -6.86
C ASN A 33 -14.45 10.40 -6.17
N GLY A 34 -14.57 9.19 -5.61
CA GLY A 34 -15.72 8.74 -4.85
C GLY A 34 -15.30 7.81 -3.71
N LEU A 35 -16.22 7.56 -2.80
CA LEU A 35 -16.09 6.58 -1.73
C LEU A 35 -17.48 6.08 -1.29
N TYR A 36 -17.62 4.77 -1.18
CA TYR A 36 -18.75 4.13 -0.50
C TYR A 36 -18.44 3.86 0.97
N LYS A 37 -19.36 4.24 1.87
CA LYS A 37 -19.34 3.88 3.29
C LYS A 37 -20.33 2.74 3.57
N PRO A 38 -19.86 1.52 3.85
CA PRO A 38 -20.74 0.38 4.14
C PRO A 38 -21.63 0.60 5.35
N ASP A 39 -21.11 1.12 6.46
CA ASP A 39 -21.87 1.22 7.73
C ASP A 39 -23.13 2.12 7.63
N THR A 40 -23.09 3.13 6.77
CA THR A 40 -24.17 4.10 6.58
C THR A 40 -24.86 3.98 5.23
N HIS A 41 -24.42 3.03 4.39
CA HIS A 41 -24.79 2.92 2.98
C HIS A 41 -24.76 4.27 2.25
N GLU A 42 -23.68 5.03 2.41
CA GLU A 42 -23.53 6.36 1.82
C GLU A 42 -22.54 6.30 0.65
N ILE A 43 -22.96 6.78 -0.52
CA ILE A 43 -22.09 7.05 -1.67
C ILE A 43 -21.69 8.52 -1.63
N ILE A 44 -20.39 8.78 -1.51
CA ILE A 44 -19.84 10.13 -1.50
C ILE A 44 -19.12 10.39 -2.80
N LEU A 45 -19.42 11.52 -3.43
CA LEU A 45 -18.75 11.98 -4.65
C LEU A 45 -18.09 13.33 -4.41
N HIS A 46 -16.80 13.41 -4.78
CA HIS A 46 -16.06 14.66 -4.82
C HIS A 46 -16.35 15.38 -6.13
N ASN A 47 -17.56 15.94 -6.24
CA ASN A 47 -18.14 16.43 -7.48
C ASN A 47 -17.33 17.52 -8.21
N LYS A 48 -16.36 18.19 -7.54
CA LYS A 48 -15.44 19.12 -8.22
C LYS A 48 -14.21 18.45 -8.86
N ASN A 49 -14.08 17.12 -8.78
CA ASN A 49 -13.03 16.36 -9.47
C ASN A 49 -13.37 16.06 -10.93
N PHE A 50 -14.65 16.12 -11.32
CA PHE A 50 -15.10 15.67 -12.64
C PHE A 50 -15.18 16.85 -13.61
N ALA A 51 -14.69 16.65 -14.82
CA ALA A 51 -14.81 17.66 -15.88
C ALA A 51 -16.20 17.66 -16.52
N ASN A 52 -16.89 16.51 -16.49
CA ASN A 52 -18.20 16.32 -17.10
C ASN A 52 -19.06 15.31 -16.31
N ASP A 53 -20.35 15.31 -16.63
CA ASP A 53 -21.35 14.45 -15.99
C ASP A 53 -21.07 12.95 -16.22
N ASN A 54 -20.49 12.58 -17.36
CA ASN A 54 -20.21 11.19 -17.73
C ASN A 54 -19.10 10.55 -16.86
N GLU A 55 -18.03 11.29 -16.58
CA GLU A 55 -16.99 10.88 -15.61
C GLU A 55 -17.54 10.68 -14.20
N MET A 56 -18.48 11.55 -13.80
CA MET A 56 -19.16 11.45 -12.51
C MET A 56 -20.03 10.21 -12.44
N ILE A 57 -20.82 9.90 -13.49
CA ILE A 57 -21.64 8.68 -13.55
C ILE A 57 -20.78 7.42 -13.51
N TYR A 58 -19.67 7.37 -14.25
CA TYR A 58 -18.73 6.24 -14.18
C TYR A 58 -18.28 5.97 -12.73
N THR A 59 -17.91 7.03 -12.01
CA THR A 59 -17.50 6.91 -10.59
C THR A 59 -18.69 6.56 -9.69
N ALA A 60 -19.87 7.11 -9.94
CA ALA A 60 -21.08 6.76 -9.19
C ALA A 60 -21.42 5.28 -9.34
N ILE A 61 -21.33 4.71 -10.55
CA ILE A 61 -21.53 3.28 -10.82
C ILE A 61 -20.49 2.43 -10.09
N HIS A 62 -19.24 2.91 -9.98
CA HIS A 62 -18.19 2.23 -9.20
C HIS A 62 -18.58 2.12 -7.73
N GLU A 63 -18.96 3.25 -7.11
CA GLU A 63 -19.37 3.25 -5.71
C GLU A 63 -20.68 2.48 -5.48
N TYR A 64 -21.61 2.54 -6.43
CA TYR A 64 -22.84 1.76 -6.39
C TYR A 64 -22.57 0.26 -6.51
N THR A 65 -21.50 -0.15 -7.20
CA THR A 65 -21.09 -1.55 -7.23
C THR A 65 -20.70 -2.04 -5.83
N HIS A 66 -19.99 -1.23 -5.04
CA HIS A 66 -19.70 -1.57 -3.64
C HIS A 66 -21.00 -1.70 -2.82
N HIS A 67 -21.97 -0.81 -3.05
CA HIS A 67 -23.28 -0.91 -2.41
C HIS A 67 -24.02 -2.22 -2.76
N LYS A 68 -24.11 -2.57 -4.04
CA LYS A 68 -24.75 -3.82 -4.49
C LYS A 68 -24.04 -5.08 -3.97
N GLN A 69 -22.72 -5.03 -3.79
CA GLN A 69 -22.00 -6.11 -3.14
C GLN A 69 -22.32 -6.19 -1.65
N CYS A 70 -22.35 -5.06 -0.95
CA CYS A 70 -22.72 -4.99 0.47
C CYS A 70 -24.10 -5.59 0.71
N GLU A 71 -25.08 -5.25 -0.13
CA GLU A 71 -26.43 -5.84 -0.11
C GLU A 71 -26.38 -7.35 -0.29
N LYS A 72 -25.65 -7.85 -1.29
CA LYS A 72 -25.57 -9.27 -1.60
C LYS A 72 -24.85 -10.08 -0.51
N GLU A 73 -23.89 -9.48 0.17
CA GLU A 73 -23.10 -10.11 1.23
C GLU A 73 -23.71 -9.92 2.63
N GLY A 74 -24.90 -9.30 2.72
CA GLY A 74 -25.64 -9.15 3.98
C GLY A 74 -25.00 -8.19 4.97
N GLY A 75 -24.29 -7.16 4.48
CA GLY A 75 -23.62 -6.17 5.32
C GLY A 75 -22.23 -6.57 5.83
N PHE A 76 -21.76 -7.80 5.54
CA PHE A 76 -20.37 -8.17 5.80
C PHE A 76 -19.47 -7.60 4.71
N TYR A 77 -18.45 -6.83 5.11
CA TYR A 77 -17.48 -6.26 4.16
C TYR A 77 -16.12 -6.95 4.26
N SER A 78 -15.58 -7.32 3.11
CA SER A 78 -14.20 -7.80 3.01
C SER A 78 -13.22 -6.63 3.03
N THR A 79 -12.03 -6.83 3.60
CA THR A 79 -10.92 -5.88 3.46
C THR A 79 -10.42 -5.75 2.01
N ARG A 80 -10.75 -6.72 1.15
CA ARG A 80 -10.45 -6.68 -0.29
C ARG A 80 -11.72 -6.37 -1.07
N VAL A 81 -11.90 -5.09 -1.43
CA VAL A 81 -13.13 -4.60 -2.07
C VAL A 81 -13.15 -4.76 -3.60
N HIS A 82 -12.01 -4.67 -4.28
CA HIS A 82 -11.94 -4.84 -5.75
C HIS A 82 -11.62 -6.28 -6.18
N THR A 83 -12.50 -7.21 -5.83
CA THR A 83 -12.37 -8.63 -6.22
C THR A 83 -12.77 -8.87 -7.69
N PRO A 84 -12.47 -10.04 -8.29
CA PRO A 84 -12.99 -10.36 -9.63
C PRO A 84 -14.53 -10.26 -9.72
N LYS A 85 -15.24 -10.61 -8.63
CA LYS A 85 -16.71 -10.46 -8.56
C LYS A 85 -17.14 -9.00 -8.65
N PHE A 86 -16.39 -8.10 -8.02
CA PHE A 86 -16.64 -6.65 -8.09
C PHE A 86 -16.55 -6.19 -9.53
N TRP A 87 -15.44 -6.49 -10.21
CA TRP A 87 -15.23 -6.04 -11.58
C TRP A 87 -16.25 -6.62 -12.55
N THR A 88 -16.65 -7.89 -12.38
CA THR A 88 -17.73 -8.45 -13.18
C THR A 88 -19.04 -7.69 -12.97
N LEU A 89 -19.44 -7.41 -11.72
CA LEU A 89 -20.66 -6.67 -11.44
C LEU A 89 -20.59 -5.22 -11.96
N PHE A 90 -19.46 -4.54 -11.75
CA PHE A 90 -19.23 -3.19 -12.23
C PHE A 90 -19.42 -3.09 -13.75
N HIS A 91 -18.80 -3.99 -14.52
CA HIS A 91 -18.95 -3.98 -15.98
C HIS A 91 -20.36 -4.36 -16.43
N LEU A 92 -21.08 -5.22 -15.71
CA LEU A 92 -22.49 -5.50 -16.00
C LEU A 92 -23.38 -4.26 -15.79
N LEU A 93 -23.12 -3.49 -14.71
CA LEU A 93 -23.84 -2.24 -14.45
C LEU A 93 -23.49 -1.16 -15.49
N LEU A 94 -22.24 -1.07 -15.94
CA LEU A 94 -21.86 -0.19 -17.05
C LEU A 94 -22.55 -0.60 -18.36
N GLU A 95 -22.53 -1.89 -18.74
CA GLU A 95 -23.23 -2.38 -19.95
C GLU A 95 -24.73 -2.03 -19.90
N GLU A 96 -25.35 -2.11 -18.73
CA GLU A 96 -26.76 -1.76 -18.54
C GLU A 96 -27.00 -0.24 -18.60
N ALA A 97 -26.10 0.56 -18.05
CA ALA A 97 -26.13 2.02 -18.15
C ALA A 97 -25.97 2.50 -19.60
N GLU A 98 -25.08 1.86 -20.37
CA GLU A 98 -24.89 2.14 -21.80
C GLU A 98 -26.13 1.81 -22.62
N LYS A 99 -26.73 0.63 -22.41
CA LYS A 99 -27.97 0.23 -23.10
C LYS A 99 -29.12 1.18 -22.85
N LYS A 100 -29.21 1.73 -21.64
CA LYS A 100 -30.25 2.71 -21.24
C LYS A 100 -29.90 4.14 -21.64
N GLY A 101 -28.73 4.39 -22.22
CA GLY A 101 -28.25 5.73 -22.59
C GLY A 101 -27.94 6.62 -21.38
N LEU A 102 -27.76 6.04 -20.20
CA LEU A 102 -27.46 6.74 -18.94
C LEU A 102 -25.95 6.99 -18.76
N TYR A 103 -25.12 6.26 -19.50
CA TYR A 103 -23.68 6.41 -19.58
C TYR A 103 -23.26 6.19 -21.03
N LYS A 104 -22.27 6.93 -21.52
CA LYS A 104 -21.74 6.75 -22.88
C LYS A 104 -20.23 6.88 -22.85
N ILE A 105 -19.52 5.95 -23.47
CA ILE A 105 -18.10 6.14 -23.75
C ILE A 105 -17.97 7.22 -24.84
N THR A 106 -17.41 8.39 -24.50
CA THR A 106 -17.31 9.56 -25.40
C THR A 106 -16.03 9.56 -26.25
N LEU A 107 -15.65 8.39 -26.79
CA LEU A 107 -14.45 8.27 -27.65
C LEU A 107 -14.60 9.06 -28.95
N GLU A 108 -15.82 9.22 -29.46
CA GLU A 108 -16.07 9.88 -30.74
C GLU A 108 -15.79 11.39 -30.72
N GLU A 109 -15.66 11.98 -29.52
CA GLU A 109 -15.42 13.41 -29.33
C GLU A 109 -13.96 13.80 -29.55
N SER A 110 -13.05 12.83 -29.69
CA SER A 110 -11.62 13.05 -29.94
C SER A 110 -11.13 12.21 -31.14
N PRO A 111 -11.04 12.81 -32.34
CA PRO A 111 -10.50 12.12 -33.53
C PRO A 111 -9.08 11.58 -33.31
N GLU A 112 -8.24 12.33 -32.59
CA GLU A 112 -6.88 11.91 -32.22
C GLU A 112 -6.88 10.63 -31.38
N LEU A 113 -7.80 10.52 -30.43
CA LEU A 113 -7.92 9.33 -29.59
C LEU A 113 -8.46 8.13 -30.38
N ILE A 114 -9.34 8.34 -31.36
CA ILE A 114 -9.83 7.29 -32.25
C ILE A 114 -8.68 6.75 -33.10
N GLU A 115 -7.90 7.64 -33.73
CA GLU A 115 -6.75 7.27 -34.55
C GLU A 115 -5.71 6.49 -33.72
N LEU A 116 -5.35 7.01 -32.54
CA LEU A 116 -4.44 6.33 -31.64
C LEU A 116 -4.99 4.96 -31.18
N THR A 117 -6.29 4.88 -30.90
CA THR A 117 -6.93 3.62 -30.51
C THR A 117 -6.84 2.58 -31.62
N GLU A 118 -7.04 2.98 -32.88
CA GLU A 118 -6.92 2.08 -34.02
C GLU A 118 -5.46 1.63 -34.21
N GLN A 119 -4.50 2.54 -34.08
CA GLN A 119 -3.07 2.22 -34.14
C GLN A 119 -2.67 1.22 -33.05
N ILE A 120 -3.11 1.43 -31.80
CA ILE A 120 -2.86 0.49 -30.69
C ILE A 120 -3.45 -0.88 -31.01
N ARG A 121 -4.69 -0.94 -31.51
CA ARG A 121 -5.35 -2.22 -31.81
C ARG A 121 -4.67 -2.97 -32.95
N GLN A 122 -4.53 -2.34 -34.10
CA GLN A 122 -4.07 -3.03 -35.32
C GLN A 122 -2.55 -3.23 -35.33
N THR A 123 -1.78 -2.22 -34.94
CA THR A 123 -0.32 -2.28 -35.08
C THR A 123 0.35 -2.92 -33.88
N VAL A 124 -0.19 -2.72 -32.67
CA VAL A 124 0.44 -3.23 -31.44
C VAL A 124 -0.22 -4.51 -30.98
N MET A 125 -1.52 -4.50 -30.68
CA MET A 125 -2.18 -5.64 -30.05
C MET A 125 -2.26 -6.88 -30.96
N VAL A 126 -2.65 -6.69 -32.23
CA VAL A 126 -2.75 -7.81 -33.19
C VAL A 126 -1.37 -8.38 -33.51
N GLU A 127 -0.36 -7.53 -33.75
CA GLU A 127 1.01 -7.99 -34.04
C GLU A 127 1.64 -8.69 -32.83
N ASP A 128 1.48 -8.17 -31.62
CA ASP A 128 1.91 -8.85 -30.40
C ASP A 128 1.22 -10.22 -30.25
N GLY A 129 -0.09 -10.30 -30.53
CA GLY A 129 -0.83 -11.55 -30.60
C GLY A 129 -0.23 -12.57 -31.58
N LYS A 130 0.20 -12.11 -32.77
CA LYS A 130 0.87 -12.96 -33.77
C LYS A 130 2.24 -13.42 -33.29
N LEU A 131 3.03 -12.52 -32.72
CA LEU A 131 4.38 -12.80 -32.20
C LEU A 131 4.35 -13.84 -31.08
N ILE A 132 3.44 -13.70 -30.12
CA ILE A 132 3.36 -14.65 -29.01
C ILE A 132 2.85 -16.03 -29.46
N LYS A 133 1.99 -16.09 -30.48
CA LYS A 133 1.54 -17.34 -31.10
C LYS A 133 2.70 -18.03 -31.82
N GLU A 134 3.50 -17.27 -32.55
CA GLU A 134 4.69 -17.77 -33.22
C GLU A 134 5.76 -18.25 -32.23
N LEU A 135 5.97 -17.52 -31.13
CA LEU A 135 6.84 -17.97 -30.05
C LEU A 135 6.34 -19.30 -29.45
N GLY A 136 5.03 -19.45 -29.24
CA GLY A 136 4.41 -20.71 -28.84
C GLY A 136 4.70 -21.86 -29.82
N ARG A 137 4.65 -21.60 -31.13
CA ARG A 137 5.00 -22.55 -32.19
C ARG A 137 6.49 -22.95 -32.14
N LEU A 138 7.38 -22.00 -31.87
CA LEU A 138 8.82 -22.24 -31.77
C LEU A 138 9.18 -23.03 -30.52
N LEU A 139 8.57 -22.71 -29.37
CA LEU A 139 8.72 -23.47 -28.11
C LEU A 139 8.30 -24.94 -28.28
N ALA A 140 7.16 -25.17 -28.94
CA ALA A 140 6.69 -26.52 -29.26
C ALA A 140 7.69 -27.31 -30.13
N LYS A 141 8.39 -26.64 -31.06
CA LYS A 141 9.47 -27.25 -31.87
C LYS A 141 10.77 -27.45 -31.08
N ALA A 142 11.09 -26.57 -30.12
CA ALA A 142 12.29 -26.65 -29.32
C ALA A 142 12.28 -27.88 -28.37
N ARG A 143 11.11 -28.27 -27.86
CA ARG A 143 10.96 -29.41 -26.93
C ARG A 143 11.54 -30.74 -27.45
N PRO A 144 11.18 -31.24 -28.65
CA PRO A 144 11.79 -32.46 -29.20
C PRO A 144 13.28 -32.29 -29.54
N LEU A 145 13.72 -31.09 -29.93
CA LEU A 145 15.14 -30.81 -30.20
C LEU A 145 15.99 -30.86 -28.95
N CYS A 146 15.51 -30.29 -27.83
CA CYS A 146 16.16 -30.39 -26.53
C CYS A 146 16.31 -31.86 -26.12
N LYS A 147 15.24 -32.65 -26.25
CA LYS A 147 15.26 -34.10 -25.97
C LYS A 147 16.31 -34.82 -26.82
N LYS A 148 16.41 -34.52 -28.12
CA LYS A 148 17.40 -35.12 -29.03
C LYS A 148 18.83 -34.72 -28.67
N ALA A 149 19.04 -33.49 -28.21
CA ALA A 149 20.34 -32.97 -27.81
C ALA A 149 20.77 -33.35 -26.38
N GLY A 150 19.94 -34.09 -25.62
CA GLY A 150 20.21 -34.38 -24.20
C GLY A 150 20.11 -33.16 -23.29
N VAL A 151 19.48 -32.06 -23.75
CA VAL A 151 19.28 -30.83 -22.99
C VAL A 151 17.93 -30.87 -22.28
N ARG A 152 17.92 -30.54 -20.99
CA ARG A 152 16.69 -30.42 -20.23
C ARG A 152 15.89 -29.20 -20.70
N TYR A 153 14.65 -29.41 -21.14
CA TYR A 153 13.83 -28.32 -21.69
C TYR A 153 13.58 -27.20 -20.66
N GLU A 154 13.44 -27.55 -19.39
CA GLU A 154 13.27 -26.53 -18.34
C GLU A 154 14.50 -25.62 -18.21
N ASP A 155 15.71 -26.16 -18.31
CA ASP A 155 16.93 -25.33 -18.27
C ASP A 155 17.04 -24.44 -19.50
N TYR A 156 16.63 -24.94 -20.67
CA TYR A 156 16.54 -24.14 -21.89
C TYR A 156 15.56 -22.96 -21.72
N VAL A 157 14.36 -23.21 -21.18
CA VAL A 157 13.36 -22.17 -20.93
C VAL A 157 13.82 -21.17 -19.87
N ASP A 158 14.31 -21.64 -18.73
CA ASP A 158 14.60 -20.79 -17.57
C ASP A 158 15.90 -20.01 -17.73
N ARG A 159 16.95 -20.61 -18.31
CA ARG A 159 18.32 -20.05 -18.31
C ARG A 159 18.79 -19.56 -19.67
N VAL A 160 18.31 -20.15 -20.75
CA VAL A 160 18.69 -19.72 -22.12
C VAL A 160 17.71 -18.69 -22.63
N LEU A 161 16.41 -18.97 -22.54
CA LEU A 161 15.36 -18.04 -22.98
C LEU A 161 14.93 -17.05 -21.88
N CYS A 162 15.32 -17.29 -20.62
CA CYS A 162 14.96 -16.46 -19.48
C CYS A 162 13.44 -16.25 -19.33
N LEU A 163 12.64 -17.28 -19.64
CA LEU A 163 11.19 -17.24 -19.56
C LEU A 163 10.68 -17.97 -18.31
N PRO A 164 9.67 -17.42 -17.60
CA PRO A 164 8.97 -18.20 -16.59
C PRO A 164 8.30 -19.42 -17.22
N ARG A 165 8.47 -20.60 -16.61
CA ARG A 165 7.86 -21.86 -17.10
C ARG A 165 6.36 -21.76 -17.34
N ALA A 166 5.65 -21.05 -16.46
CA ALA A 166 4.21 -20.82 -16.60
C ALA A 166 3.88 -20.03 -17.87
N SER A 167 4.68 -19.01 -18.20
CA SER A 167 4.56 -18.23 -19.43
C SER A 167 4.84 -19.08 -20.66
N ALA A 168 5.92 -19.86 -20.68
CA ALA A 168 6.25 -20.75 -21.79
C ALA A 168 5.14 -21.78 -22.05
N THR A 169 4.60 -22.37 -20.97
CA THR A 169 3.47 -23.31 -21.05
C THR A 169 2.20 -22.65 -21.61
N ALA A 170 1.91 -21.41 -21.22
CA ALA A 170 0.78 -20.66 -21.76
C ALA A 170 0.96 -20.37 -23.26
N LEU A 171 2.16 -19.98 -23.69
CA LEU A 171 2.47 -19.73 -25.11
C LEU A 171 2.35 -20.99 -25.96
N GLU A 172 2.85 -22.13 -25.49
CA GLU A 172 2.68 -23.43 -26.17
C GLU A 172 1.18 -23.75 -26.35
N LYS A 173 0.34 -23.52 -25.32
CA LYS A 173 -1.12 -23.71 -25.41
C LYS A 173 -1.78 -22.75 -26.39
N ILE A 174 -1.35 -21.50 -26.45
CA ILE A 174 -1.89 -20.49 -27.39
C ILE A 174 -1.75 -21.00 -28.83
N ASN A 175 -0.57 -21.49 -29.19
CA ASN A 175 -0.35 -22.11 -30.50
C ASN A 175 -1.14 -23.42 -30.66
N ALA A 176 -1.08 -24.32 -29.67
CA ALA A 176 -1.73 -25.64 -29.74
C ALA A 176 -3.26 -25.55 -29.88
N TYR A 177 -3.89 -24.55 -29.27
CA TYR A 177 -5.33 -24.32 -29.36
C TYR A 177 -5.72 -23.41 -30.53
N ASN A 178 -4.75 -22.95 -31.31
CA ASN A 178 -4.96 -22.06 -32.45
C ASN A 178 -5.79 -20.80 -32.13
N ILE A 179 -5.55 -20.18 -30.97
CA ILE A 179 -6.31 -19.00 -30.51
C ILE A 179 -6.12 -17.85 -31.51
N ASN A 180 -7.18 -17.11 -31.84
CA ASN A 180 -7.13 -15.97 -32.76
C ASN A 180 -6.21 -14.85 -32.20
N PRO A 181 -5.16 -14.42 -32.92
CA PRO A 181 -4.31 -13.29 -32.55
C PRO A 181 -5.02 -11.94 -32.39
N GLU A 182 -6.16 -11.74 -33.04
CA GLU A 182 -6.88 -10.45 -33.06
C GLU A 182 -7.35 -9.99 -31.68
N ILE A 183 -7.51 -10.92 -30.73
CA ILE A 183 -7.87 -10.56 -29.35
C ILE A 183 -6.69 -10.00 -28.54
N GLY A 184 -5.47 -10.06 -29.07
CA GLY A 184 -4.24 -9.58 -28.42
C GLY A 184 -3.65 -10.55 -27.38
N ALA A 185 -2.36 -10.37 -27.08
CA ALA A 185 -1.57 -11.35 -26.32
C ALA A 185 -2.13 -11.66 -24.92
N ASP A 186 -2.58 -10.65 -24.18
CA ASP A 186 -3.11 -10.84 -22.82
C ASP A 186 -4.42 -11.60 -22.79
N ALA A 187 -5.32 -11.34 -23.74
CA ALA A 187 -6.55 -12.10 -23.87
C ALA A 187 -6.27 -13.53 -24.32
N MET A 188 -5.33 -13.73 -25.25
CA MET A 188 -4.90 -15.08 -25.66
C MET A 188 -4.36 -15.90 -24.48
N ARG A 189 -3.57 -15.30 -23.59
CA ARG A 189 -3.08 -15.97 -22.36
C ARG A 189 -4.24 -16.37 -21.43
N GLN A 190 -5.27 -15.54 -21.32
CA GLN A 190 -6.46 -15.87 -20.51
C GLN A 190 -7.24 -17.02 -21.14
N VAL A 191 -7.50 -16.97 -22.45
CA VAL A 191 -8.21 -18.01 -23.20
C VAL A 191 -7.46 -19.33 -23.16
N ALA A 192 -6.13 -19.32 -23.27
CA ALA A 192 -5.29 -20.52 -23.22
C ALA A 192 -5.35 -21.28 -21.88
N ASN A 193 -5.75 -20.61 -20.80
CA ASN A 193 -5.92 -21.25 -19.49
C ASN A 193 -7.29 -21.95 -19.34
N ILE A 194 -8.20 -21.82 -20.31
CA ILE A 194 -9.50 -22.48 -20.30
C ILE A 194 -9.36 -23.89 -20.87
N GLY A 195 -9.47 -24.89 -19.99
CA GLY A 195 -9.32 -26.30 -20.37
C GLY A 195 -10.43 -26.83 -21.29
N ASN A 196 -11.69 -26.45 -21.05
CA ASN A 196 -12.83 -26.87 -21.86
C ASN A 196 -12.87 -26.11 -23.21
N ALA A 197 -12.98 -26.85 -24.31
CA ALA A 197 -12.89 -26.29 -25.66
C ALA A 197 -14.07 -25.36 -26.02
N GLU A 198 -15.30 -25.73 -25.67
CA GLU A 198 -16.50 -24.92 -25.95
C GLU A 198 -16.44 -23.58 -25.21
N ARG A 199 -16.11 -23.60 -23.91
CA ARG A 199 -15.94 -22.39 -23.11
C ARG A 199 -14.78 -21.53 -23.58
N ARG A 200 -13.74 -22.14 -24.13
CA ARG A 200 -12.61 -21.42 -24.71
C ARG A 200 -13.04 -20.66 -25.97
N ALA A 201 -13.77 -21.32 -26.87
CA ALA A 201 -14.30 -20.69 -28.08
C ALA A 201 -15.30 -19.58 -27.74
N GLU A 202 -16.14 -19.76 -26.72
CA GLU A 202 -17.03 -18.72 -26.23
C GLU A 202 -16.25 -17.52 -25.67
N ALA A 203 -15.20 -17.76 -24.87
CA ALA A 203 -14.36 -16.70 -24.32
C ALA A 203 -13.68 -15.89 -25.44
N GLU A 204 -13.17 -16.58 -26.47
CA GLU A 204 -12.59 -15.95 -27.66
C GLU A 204 -13.61 -15.07 -28.38
N ARG A 205 -14.84 -15.57 -28.61
CA ARG A 205 -15.94 -14.79 -29.19
C ARG A 205 -16.29 -13.55 -28.36
N LEU A 206 -16.32 -13.66 -27.04
CA LEU A 206 -16.60 -12.52 -26.17
C LEU A 206 -15.51 -11.44 -26.28
N PHE A 207 -14.23 -11.82 -26.35
CA PHE A 207 -13.13 -10.87 -26.57
C PHE A 207 -13.20 -10.21 -27.94
N LEU A 208 -13.52 -10.96 -29.01
CA LEU A 208 -13.75 -10.40 -30.35
C LEU A 208 -14.92 -9.40 -30.35
N ASN A 209 -15.95 -9.67 -29.57
CA ASN A 209 -17.07 -8.75 -29.34
C ASN A 209 -16.74 -7.64 -28.33
N LYS A 210 -15.45 -7.32 -28.12
CA LYS A 210 -14.95 -6.21 -27.29
C LYS A 210 -15.43 -6.24 -25.82
N ASN A 211 -15.78 -7.41 -25.29
CA ASN A 211 -16.12 -7.53 -23.86
C ASN A 211 -14.85 -7.37 -23.00
N SER A 212 -15.00 -6.76 -21.83
CA SER A 212 -13.86 -6.58 -20.91
C SER A 212 -13.38 -7.92 -20.34
N PRO A 213 -12.09 -8.06 -19.96
CA PRO A 213 -11.57 -9.29 -19.35
C PRO A 213 -12.35 -9.74 -18.09
N ALA A 214 -12.90 -8.81 -17.33
CA ALA A 214 -13.72 -9.12 -16.17
C ALA A 214 -15.13 -9.61 -16.55
N ALA A 215 -15.73 -9.04 -17.60
CA ALA A 215 -17.01 -9.51 -18.15
C ALA A 215 -16.87 -10.93 -18.74
N VAL A 216 -15.80 -11.19 -19.50
CA VAL A 216 -15.50 -12.53 -20.06
C VAL A 216 -15.36 -13.56 -18.94
N ARG A 217 -14.55 -13.29 -17.91
CA ARG A 217 -14.42 -14.19 -16.76
C ARG A 217 -15.76 -14.43 -16.05
N GLY A 218 -16.56 -13.39 -15.90
CA GLY A 218 -17.89 -13.49 -15.30
C GLY A 218 -18.84 -14.41 -16.08
N LYS A 219 -18.86 -14.27 -17.41
CA LYS A 219 -19.74 -15.04 -18.31
C LYS A 219 -19.30 -16.51 -18.46
N ILE A 220 -18.00 -16.79 -18.40
CA ILE A 220 -17.43 -18.13 -18.58
C ILE A 220 -17.39 -18.96 -17.28
N VAL A 221 -17.28 -18.31 -16.12
CA VAL A 221 -17.28 -19.02 -14.84
C VAL A 221 -18.66 -19.61 -14.59
N SER A 222 -18.72 -20.92 -14.38
CA SER A 222 -19.97 -21.60 -14.01
C SER A 222 -20.53 -21.00 -12.71
N PRO A 223 -21.84 -20.79 -12.62
CA PRO A 223 -22.46 -20.37 -11.38
C PRO A 223 -22.09 -21.38 -10.30
N LYS A 224 -21.47 -20.89 -9.21
CA LYS A 224 -21.30 -21.72 -8.03
C LYS A 224 -22.69 -22.09 -7.54
N LYS A 225 -22.89 -23.37 -7.24
CA LYS A 225 -24.11 -23.84 -6.57
C LYS A 225 -24.31 -22.99 -5.33
N GLU A 226 -25.50 -22.44 -5.18
CA GLU A 226 -25.85 -21.58 -4.05
C GLU A 226 -25.59 -22.38 -2.75
N GLU A 227 -24.62 -21.91 -1.95
CA GLU A 227 -24.24 -22.56 -0.71
C GLU A 227 -25.26 -22.13 0.36
N ASP A 228 -25.72 -23.08 1.18
CA ASP A 228 -26.63 -22.80 2.30
C ASP A 228 -26.07 -21.63 3.16
N PRO A 229 -26.82 -20.52 3.33
CA PRO A 229 -26.37 -19.34 4.07
C PRO A 229 -25.84 -19.68 5.46
N ARG A 230 -26.44 -20.66 6.14
CA ARG A 230 -25.99 -21.10 7.45
C ARG A 230 -24.60 -21.73 7.39
N ARG A 231 -24.36 -22.60 6.41
CA ARG A 231 -23.04 -23.24 6.21
C ARG A 231 -21.96 -22.22 5.86
N ALA A 232 -22.29 -21.20 5.07
CA ALA A 232 -21.38 -20.12 4.75
C ALA A 232 -20.96 -19.35 6.01
N LEU A 233 -21.91 -18.98 6.87
CA LEU A 233 -21.65 -18.30 8.14
C LEU A 233 -20.87 -19.18 9.14
N GLU A 234 -21.20 -20.47 9.23
CA GLU A 234 -20.46 -21.42 10.08
C GLU A 234 -18.99 -21.55 9.64
N LYS A 235 -18.74 -21.55 8.33
CA LYS A 235 -17.39 -21.57 7.78
C LYS A 235 -16.62 -20.28 8.08
N GLU A 236 -17.29 -19.14 7.97
CA GLU A 236 -16.71 -17.84 8.31
C GLU A 236 -16.40 -17.74 9.81
N LYS A 237 -17.33 -18.17 10.67
CA LYS A 237 -17.11 -18.30 12.12
C LYS A 237 -15.87 -19.15 12.41
N ARG A 238 -15.77 -20.35 11.84
CA ARG A 238 -14.59 -21.22 12.01
C ARG A 238 -13.29 -20.56 11.53
N ARG A 239 -13.33 -19.78 10.45
CA ARG A 239 -12.16 -19.03 9.96
C ARG A 239 -11.73 -17.97 10.97
N LEU A 240 -12.69 -17.22 11.51
CA LEU A 240 -12.45 -16.19 12.52
C LEU A 240 -11.91 -16.80 13.81
N GLU A 241 -12.49 -17.91 14.29
CA GLU A 241 -12.00 -18.65 15.46
C GLU A 241 -10.54 -19.09 15.27
N LYS A 242 -10.19 -19.66 14.10
CA LYS A 242 -8.79 -20.02 13.79
C LYS A 242 -7.87 -18.80 13.78
N THR A 243 -8.34 -17.67 13.27
CA THR A 243 -7.56 -16.42 13.26
C THR A 243 -7.36 -15.90 14.68
N ILE A 244 -8.39 -15.94 15.52
CA ILE A 244 -8.31 -15.56 16.94
C ILE A 244 -7.28 -16.43 17.66
N LEU A 245 -7.36 -17.76 17.52
CA LEU A 245 -6.39 -18.69 18.13
C LEU A 245 -4.96 -18.40 17.66
N SER A 246 -4.77 -18.18 16.36
CA SER A 246 -3.46 -17.82 15.81
C SER A 246 -2.93 -16.49 16.36
N LEU A 247 -3.81 -15.51 16.56
CA LEU A 247 -3.43 -14.20 17.12
C LEU A 247 -3.12 -14.31 18.62
N GLN A 248 -3.87 -15.12 19.37
CA GLN A 248 -3.59 -15.41 20.78
C GLN A 248 -2.24 -16.11 20.96
N ALA A 249 -1.95 -17.15 20.17
CA ALA A 249 -0.65 -17.82 20.20
C ALA A 249 0.51 -16.86 19.83
N LYS A 250 0.27 -15.96 18.87
CA LYS A 250 1.25 -14.92 18.52
C LYS A 250 1.46 -13.93 19.67
N LEU A 251 0.39 -13.56 20.38
CA LEU A 251 0.44 -12.67 21.55
C LEU A 251 1.24 -13.32 22.69
N GLU A 252 0.95 -14.58 23.03
CA GLU A 252 1.68 -15.33 24.06
C GLU A 252 3.19 -15.45 23.71
N SER A 253 3.51 -15.70 22.45
CA SER A 253 4.91 -15.69 22.00
C SER A 253 5.58 -14.33 22.16
N VAL A 254 4.85 -13.22 22.00
CA VAL A 254 5.39 -11.87 22.21
C VAL A 254 5.58 -11.60 23.71
N GLU A 255 4.62 -11.96 24.54
CA GLU A 255 4.69 -11.82 26.00
C GLU A 255 5.85 -12.63 26.60
N SER A 256 6.02 -13.88 26.17
CA SER A 256 7.16 -14.72 26.58
C SER A 256 8.50 -14.10 26.18
N ARG A 257 8.60 -13.48 24.99
CA ARG A 257 9.82 -12.77 24.56
C ARG A 257 10.08 -11.51 25.34
N LEU A 258 9.04 -10.78 25.75
CA LEU A 258 9.16 -9.60 26.61
C LEU A 258 9.62 -9.99 28.01
N ALA A 259 9.03 -11.03 28.60
CA ALA A 259 9.40 -11.52 29.93
C ALA A 259 10.85 -12.03 29.99
N ASN A 260 11.35 -12.62 28.91
CA ASN A 260 12.71 -13.14 28.80
C ASN A 260 13.72 -12.11 28.25
N MET A 261 13.29 -10.86 28.02
CA MET A 261 14.21 -9.81 27.58
C MET A 261 14.98 -9.30 28.82
N PRO A 262 16.34 -9.28 28.80
CA PRO A 262 17.11 -8.83 29.94
C PRO A 262 16.81 -7.36 30.21
N VAL A 263 16.32 -7.05 31.41
CA VAL A 263 16.21 -5.68 31.92
C VAL A 263 17.62 -5.09 31.87
N GLN A 264 17.82 -4.04 31.05
CA GLN A 264 19.13 -3.42 30.89
C GLN A 264 19.71 -3.05 32.26
N ALA A 265 20.96 -3.45 32.51
CA ALA A 265 21.70 -3.23 33.76
C ALA A 265 21.69 -1.76 34.24
N PHE A 266 21.37 -0.82 33.35
CA PHE A 266 21.20 0.60 33.65
C PHE A 266 20.07 0.90 34.64
N ILE A 267 18.98 0.11 34.64
CA ILE A 267 17.88 0.28 35.62
C ILE A 267 18.35 -0.14 37.02
N PHE A 268 19.16 -1.20 37.13
CA PHE A 268 19.79 -1.58 38.39
C PHE A 268 20.80 -0.54 38.87
N ILE A 269 21.61 0.04 37.98
CA ILE A 269 22.61 1.06 38.35
C ILE A 269 21.93 2.36 38.84
N LEU A 270 20.83 2.80 38.22
CA LEU A 270 20.07 3.97 38.67
C LEU A 270 19.40 3.75 40.04
N ILE A 271 18.87 2.54 40.28
CA ILE A 271 18.30 2.20 41.59
C ILE A 271 19.42 2.08 42.63
N PHE A 272 20.57 1.47 42.31
CA PHE A 272 21.68 1.33 43.26
C PHE A 272 22.40 2.66 43.56
N SER A 273 22.52 3.57 42.58
CA SER A 273 23.16 4.88 42.81
C SER A 273 22.30 5.83 43.63
N SER A 274 20.96 5.68 43.59
CA SER A 274 20.06 6.45 44.46
C SER A 274 20.04 5.95 45.91
N LEU A 275 20.33 4.66 46.16
CA LEU A 275 20.50 4.13 47.53
C LEU A 275 21.84 4.51 48.19
N LEU A 276 22.87 4.87 47.43
CA LEU A 276 24.20 5.25 47.97
C LEU A 276 24.28 6.67 48.54
N LEU A 277 23.21 7.46 48.45
CA LEU A 277 23.13 8.83 49.01
C LEU A 277 22.48 8.89 50.40
N ILE A 278 22.16 7.75 51.01
CA ILE A 278 21.67 7.71 52.40
C ILE A 278 22.87 7.56 53.34
N PRO A 279 23.12 8.49 54.27
CA PRO A 279 24.22 8.37 55.21
C PRO A 279 24.02 7.18 56.15
N LEU A 280 24.97 6.24 56.15
CA LEU A 280 25.02 5.14 57.10
C LEU A 280 25.20 5.69 58.53
N LYS A 281 24.16 5.56 59.35
CA LYS A 281 24.34 5.55 60.81
C LYS A 281 25.02 4.24 61.19
N ALA A 282 26.21 4.33 61.78
CA ALA A 282 26.79 3.24 62.54
C ALA A 282 25.87 2.93 63.73
N GLN A 283 25.49 1.67 63.89
CA GLN A 283 24.80 1.20 65.08
C GLN A 283 25.46 -0.08 65.56
N ASP A 284 25.86 -0.02 66.82
CA ASP A 284 26.69 -1.00 67.51
C ASP A 284 26.03 -2.36 67.68
N SER A 285 26.91 -3.34 67.86
CA SER A 285 26.67 -4.74 68.17
C SER A 285 25.59 -4.97 69.23
N ASN A 286 24.49 -5.64 68.85
CA ASN A 286 23.98 -6.84 69.51
C ASN A 286 22.70 -7.35 68.80
N GLY A 287 22.80 -8.57 68.26
CA GLY A 287 21.70 -9.55 68.21
C GLY A 287 20.47 -9.26 67.35
N THR A 288 20.15 -10.26 66.53
CA THR A 288 18.80 -10.67 66.08
C THR A 288 18.32 -10.18 64.71
N GLU A 289 18.30 -11.15 63.79
CA GLU A 289 17.33 -11.41 62.72
C GLU A 289 17.19 -10.44 61.53
N THR A 290 17.40 -11.03 60.35
CA THR A 290 17.23 -10.50 59.00
C THR A 290 15.84 -9.91 58.75
N PRO A 291 15.70 -8.72 58.12
CA PRO A 291 14.41 -8.24 57.64
C PRO A 291 13.90 -9.08 56.46
N SER A 292 12.72 -9.67 56.61
CA SER A 292 12.05 -10.45 55.58
C SER A 292 11.60 -9.59 54.39
N ILE A 293 11.82 -10.11 53.18
CA ILE A 293 11.27 -9.60 51.92
C ILE A 293 9.73 -9.50 52.03
N PRO A 294 9.08 -8.39 51.64
CA PRO A 294 7.63 -8.31 51.60
C PRO A 294 7.08 -9.31 50.56
N PRO A 295 6.00 -10.06 50.87
CA PRO A 295 5.46 -11.05 49.96
C PRO A 295 4.92 -10.39 48.68
N ILE A 296 5.26 -10.97 47.55
CA ILE A 296 4.72 -10.63 46.22
C ILE A 296 3.20 -10.88 46.25
N PRO A 297 2.35 -9.93 45.81
CA PRO A 297 0.91 -10.15 45.74
C PRO A 297 0.60 -11.30 44.77
N SER A 298 -0.22 -12.24 45.24
CA SER A 298 -0.68 -13.39 44.45
C SER A 298 -1.52 -12.93 43.27
N ILE A 299 -1.24 -13.50 42.09
CA ILE A 299 -2.04 -13.33 40.86
C ILE A 299 -3.47 -13.85 41.15
N PRO A 300 -4.54 -13.12 40.78
CA PRO A 300 -5.91 -13.63 40.91
C PRO A 300 -6.06 -14.92 40.11
N GLN A 301 -6.50 -16.00 40.77
CA GLN A 301 -6.80 -17.26 40.09
C GLN A 301 -7.93 -17.04 39.07
N ILE A 302 -7.65 -17.39 37.81
CA ILE A 302 -8.67 -17.52 36.77
C ILE A 302 -9.55 -18.71 37.16
N PRO A 303 -10.88 -18.58 37.22
CA PRO A 303 -11.75 -19.70 37.54
C PRO A 303 -11.56 -20.86 36.56
N GLU A 304 -11.25 -22.04 37.10
CA GLU A 304 -11.19 -23.28 36.37
C GLU A 304 -12.59 -23.63 35.84
N ILE A 305 -12.76 -23.68 34.51
CA ILE A 305 -14.04 -24.03 33.90
C ILE A 305 -14.25 -25.53 34.09
N THR A 306 -15.02 -25.90 35.10
CA THR A 306 -15.52 -27.26 35.27
C THR A 306 -16.57 -27.52 34.18
N VAL A 307 -16.27 -28.45 33.26
CA VAL A 307 -17.23 -28.89 32.24
C VAL A 307 -18.29 -29.75 32.93
N ILE A 308 -19.43 -29.15 33.25
CA ILE A 308 -20.64 -29.89 33.65
C ILE A 308 -21.41 -30.25 32.38
N PRO A 309 -21.78 -31.52 32.14
CA PRO A 309 -22.63 -31.89 31.02
C PRO A 309 -24.07 -31.51 31.34
N VAL A 310 -24.58 -30.44 30.70
CA VAL A 310 -25.99 -30.05 30.83
C VAL A 310 -26.78 -30.60 29.66
N THR A 311 -27.53 -31.65 29.96
CA THR A 311 -28.76 -32.03 29.26
C THR A 311 -29.84 -31.01 29.61
N GLY A 312 -30.36 -30.27 28.62
CA GLY A 312 -31.43 -29.27 28.81
C GLY A 312 -31.32 -28.08 27.84
N GLU A 313 -32.45 -27.53 27.41
CA GLU A 313 -32.57 -26.47 26.38
C GLU A 313 -31.66 -25.25 26.61
N PRO A 314 -31.17 -24.60 25.52
CA PRO A 314 -30.22 -23.50 25.63
C PRO A 314 -30.89 -22.21 26.17
N PRO A 315 -30.26 -21.50 27.11
CA PRO A 315 -30.78 -20.22 27.60
C PRO A 315 -30.65 -19.14 26.52
N GLN A 316 -31.65 -18.25 26.44
CA GLN A 316 -31.62 -17.12 25.52
C GLN A 316 -30.48 -16.15 25.86
N PRO A 317 -29.81 -15.56 24.85
CA PRO A 317 -28.65 -14.71 25.06
C PRO A 317 -29.03 -13.40 25.75
N ILE A 318 -28.36 -13.12 26.88
CA ILE A 318 -28.42 -11.84 27.56
C ILE A 318 -27.59 -10.83 26.75
N ILE A 319 -28.24 -9.85 26.15
CA ILE A 319 -27.60 -8.74 25.43
C ILE A 319 -27.08 -7.73 26.47
N PRO A 320 -25.76 -7.46 26.55
CA PRO A 320 -25.25 -6.40 27.41
C PRO A 320 -25.75 -5.04 26.93
N LYS A 321 -26.31 -4.24 27.86
CA LYS A 321 -26.79 -2.88 27.58
C LYS A 321 -25.61 -1.97 27.19
N ALA A 322 -25.70 -1.27 26.06
CA ALA A 322 -24.67 -0.37 25.59
C ALA A 322 -24.40 0.77 26.60
N PRO A 323 -23.14 1.18 26.83
CA PRO A 323 -22.83 2.30 27.70
C PRO A 323 -23.39 3.61 27.12
N GLU A 324 -23.93 4.46 27.99
CA GLU A 324 -24.53 5.75 27.61
C GLU A 324 -23.48 6.72 27.03
N ARG A 325 -23.86 7.43 25.97
CA ARG A 325 -23.00 8.41 25.30
C ARG A 325 -22.82 9.67 26.17
N PRO A 326 -21.61 10.26 26.23
CA PRO A 326 -21.44 11.60 26.78
C PRO A 326 -22.13 12.64 25.89
N VAL A 327 -22.95 13.47 26.52
CA VAL A 327 -23.61 14.63 25.91
C VAL A 327 -22.56 15.74 25.71
N ILE A 328 -22.24 16.08 24.47
CA ILE A 328 -21.42 17.26 24.13
C ILE A 328 -22.36 18.42 23.79
N LYS A 329 -22.26 19.50 24.56
CA LYS A 329 -22.99 20.76 24.33
C LYS A 329 -22.35 21.53 23.16
N ASN A 330 -23.17 21.94 22.19
CA ASN A 330 -22.79 22.90 21.15
C ASN A 330 -22.58 24.31 21.72
N PRO A 331 -21.69 25.11 21.11
CA PRO A 331 -22.07 26.46 20.72
C PRO A 331 -21.91 26.74 19.22
N LEU A 332 -22.82 27.58 18.73
CA LEU A 332 -22.98 28.07 17.36
C LEU A 332 -21.94 29.14 16.95
N THR A 333 -21.37 28.98 15.73
CA THR A 333 -21.03 29.96 14.64
C THR A 333 -20.32 31.32 14.91
N PRO A 334 -19.72 32.03 13.90
CA PRO A 334 -19.16 31.63 12.59
C PRO A 334 -17.78 32.30 12.25
N LYS A 335 -17.24 31.95 11.06
CA LYS A 335 -16.35 32.71 10.13
C LYS A 335 -14.85 32.39 9.99
N ASN A 336 -14.51 32.28 8.69
CA ASN A 336 -13.30 32.63 7.95
C ASN A 336 -12.14 31.61 7.85
N THR A 337 -12.27 30.79 6.80
CA THR A 337 -11.28 30.62 5.71
C THR A 337 -9.80 30.84 6.04
N THR A 338 -9.10 29.72 6.28
CA THR A 338 -7.79 29.42 5.68
C THR A 338 -7.63 27.90 5.63
N SER A 339 -7.12 27.43 4.51
CA SER A 339 -6.96 26.03 4.12
C SER A 339 -6.07 25.24 5.09
N LYS A 340 -6.66 24.32 5.84
CA LYS A 340 -5.94 23.25 6.56
C LYS A 340 -6.15 21.93 5.83
N GLY A 341 -5.05 21.32 5.38
CA GLY A 341 -5.00 19.96 4.88
C GLY A 341 -5.53 18.97 5.93
N SER A 342 -6.35 18.02 5.49
CA SER A 342 -6.92 17.01 6.38
C SER A 342 -5.83 16.04 6.85
N ALA A 343 -5.55 16.11 8.15
CA ALA A 343 -4.94 15.05 8.92
C ALA A 343 -5.64 13.71 8.64
N GLY A 344 -4.95 12.82 7.93
CA GLY A 344 -5.09 11.39 8.19
C GLY A 344 -4.44 11.13 9.54
N GLY A 345 -5.01 10.21 10.33
CA GLY A 345 -4.56 9.92 11.69
C GLY A 345 -3.03 9.90 11.79
N ASN A 346 -2.49 10.72 12.70
CA ASN A 346 -1.07 10.86 12.99
C ASN A 346 -0.49 9.51 13.46
N LYS A 347 -0.12 8.62 12.53
CA LYS A 347 0.99 7.70 12.78
C LYS A 347 2.24 8.57 12.79
N ALA A 348 2.87 8.72 13.95
CA ALA A 348 4.15 9.38 14.07
C ALA A 348 5.10 8.81 13.00
N GLY A 349 5.67 9.66 12.14
CA GLY A 349 6.63 9.22 11.11
C GLY A 349 7.74 8.36 11.74
N PHE A 350 8.33 7.43 11.02
CA PHE A 350 9.37 6.56 11.58
C PHE A 350 10.61 7.38 11.97
N SER A 351 11.46 6.87 12.86
CA SER A 351 12.80 7.44 13.04
C SER A 351 13.67 7.12 11.82
N PRO A 352 14.72 7.92 11.52
CA PRO A 352 15.68 7.62 10.46
C PRO A 352 16.16 6.17 10.45
N SER A 353 16.48 5.63 11.63
CA SER A 353 16.96 4.26 11.78
C SER A 353 15.89 3.21 11.47
N GLU A 354 14.62 3.49 11.73
CA GLU A 354 13.51 2.61 11.36
C GLU A 354 13.30 2.56 9.85
N TYR A 355 13.44 3.69 9.12
CA TYR A 355 13.42 3.68 7.65
C TYR A 355 14.49 2.76 7.07
N MET A 356 15.73 2.83 7.59
CA MET A 356 16.81 1.95 7.12
C MET A 356 16.58 0.49 7.48
N LYS A 357 16.01 0.20 8.65
CA LYS A 357 15.65 -1.17 9.00
C LYS A 357 14.58 -1.74 8.06
N LEU A 358 13.59 -0.93 7.68
CA LEU A 358 12.54 -1.32 6.73
C LEU A 358 13.10 -1.58 5.34
N LEU A 359 14.01 -0.72 4.86
CA LEU A 359 14.71 -0.91 3.58
C LEU A 359 15.44 -2.25 3.50
N ASN A 360 16.06 -2.69 4.59
CA ASN A 360 16.86 -3.92 4.65
C ASN A 360 16.04 -5.17 5.02
N GLY A 361 14.72 -5.06 5.18
CA GLY A 361 13.82 -6.18 5.53
C GLY A 361 13.43 -7.06 4.34
N THR A 362 13.05 -8.32 4.60
CA THR A 362 12.98 -9.41 3.61
C THR A 362 11.84 -9.40 2.60
N GLN A 363 10.75 -8.63 2.78
CA GLN A 363 9.66 -8.57 1.79
C GLN A 363 9.34 -7.15 1.30
N ASN A 364 8.94 -6.25 2.21
CA ASN A 364 8.65 -4.86 1.82
C ASN A 364 9.93 -4.06 1.51
N GLY A 365 11.04 -4.35 2.20
CA GLY A 365 12.35 -3.77 1.91
C GLY A 365 12.82 -4.11 0.50
N ASN A 366 12.67 -5.37 0.06
CA ASN A 366 12.98 -5.78 -1.32
C ASN A 366 12.17 -4.98 -2.36
N PHE A 367 10.89 -4.69 -2.09
CA PHE A 367 10.09 -3.89 -3.00
C PHE A 367 10.56 -2.42 -3.03
N ILE A 368 10.86 -1.81 -1.88
CA ILE A 368 11.39 -0.44 -1.84
C ILE A 368 12.76 -0.37 -2.51
N GLN A 369 13.63 -1.38 -2.32
CA GLN A 369 14.89 -1.49 -3.05
C GLN A 369 14.66 -1.62 -4.57
N THR A 370 13.63 -2.35 -4.99
CA THR A 370 13.23 -2.43 -6.41
C THR A 370 12.80 -1.06 -6.95
N LEU A 371 12.02 -0.30 -6.16
CA LEU A 371 11.66 1.08 -6.50
C LEU A 371 12.91 1.97 -6.62
N MET A 372 13.84 1.92 -5.67
CA MET A 372 15.08 2.72 -5.73
C MET A 372 15.94 2.39 -6.96
N ASN A 373 15.95 1.13 -7.41
CA ASN A 373 16.63 0.69 -8.64
C ASN A 373 15.83 0.96 -9.92
N SER A 374 14.62 1.52 -9.83
CA SER A 374 13.81 1.84 -11.02
C SER A 374 14.46 2.94 -11.86
N VAL A 375 14.30 2.85 -13.18
CA VAL A 375 14.83 3.84 -14.12
C VAL A 375 14.00 5.11 -14.03
N VAL A 376 14.66 6.27 -14.11
CA VAL A 376 14.03 7.59 -14.11
C VAL A 376 14.54 8.36 -15.34
N GLY A 377 13.62 8.76 -16.21
CA GLY A 377 13.87 9.56 -17.42
C GLY A 377 13.48 11.03 -17.28
N SER A 378 12.56 11.38 -16.36
CA SER A 378 12.13 12.76 -16.11
C SER A 378 12.07 13.14 -14.62
N ASP A 379 11.91 14.44 -14.35
CA ASP A 379 11.81 14.99 -12.99
C ASP A 379 10.50 14.60 -12.31
N GLU A 380 9.41 14.55 -13.09
CA GLU A 380 8.11 14.08 -12.63
C GLU A 380 8.18 12.60 -12.22
N GLU A 381 8.88 11.78 -13.01
CA GLU A 381 9.08 10.36 -12.68
C GLU A 381 9.89 10.18 -11.40
N GLY A 382 10.96 10.96 -11.21
CA GLY A 382 11.78 10.90 -10.01
C GLY A 382 11.04 11.37 -8.74
N SER A 383 10.26 12.45 -8.86
CA SER A 383 9.42 12.95 -7.76
C SER A 383 8.30 11.97 -7.42
N ALA A 384 7.66 11.37 -8.44
CA ALA A 384 6.67 10.32 -8.25
C ALA A 384 7.29 9.06 -7.63
N LEU A 385 8.54 8.74 -7.96
CA LEU A 385 9.27 7.61 -7.38
C LEU A 385 9.57 7.83 -5.90
N LEU A 386 10.06 9.01 -5.51
CA LEU A 386 10.23 9.36 -4.10
C LEU A 386 8.92 9.23 -3.32
N ASN A 387 7.83 9.79 -3.85
CA ASN A 387 6.50 9.66 -3.25
C ASN A 387 6.04 8.20 -3.10
N LYS A 388 6.30 7.35 -4.10
CA LYS A 388 6.01 5.90 -4.02
C LYS A 388 6.82 5.22 -2.91
N ILE A 389 8.11 5.56 -2.78
CA ILE A 389 8.98 5.07 -1.71
C ILE A 389 8.43 5.48 -0.34
N LEU A 390 8.09 6.75 -0.15
CA LEU A 390 7.54 7.28 1.11
C LEU A 390 6.19 6.65 1.46
N ASN A 391 5.27 6.55 0.51
CA ASN A 391 3.99 5.88 0.71
C ASN A 391 4.16 4.41 1.11
N GLN A 392 5.13 3.72 0.51
CA GLN A 392 5.43 2.35 0.86
C GLN A 392 5.96 2.22 2.30
N PHE A 393 6.81 3.15 2.75
CA PHE A 393 7.20 3.21 4.16
C PHE A 393 5.98 3.40 5.06
N HIS A 394 5.14 4.42 4.78
CA HIS A 394 3.97 4.74 5.60
C HIS A 394 2.89 3.65 5.61
N SER A 395 2.87 2.77 4.60
CA SER A 395 2.01 1.58 4.59
C SER A 395 2.40 0.52 5.62
N PHE A 396 3.62 0.61 6.18
CA PHE A 396 4.14 -0.38 7.12
C PHE A 396 3.52 -0.24 8.51
N ASP A 397 3.09 -1.38 9.07
CA ASP A 397 2.56 -1.46 10.42
C ASP A 397 3.59 -2.08 11.36
N THR A 398 4.38 -1.24 12.02
CA THR A 398 5.44 -1.66 12.95
C THR A 398 4.93 -2.52 14.10
N ALA A 399 3.64 -2.39 14.46
CA ALA A 399 2.99 -3.22 15.47
C ALA A 399 2.87 -4.71 15.07
N LYS A 400 2.82 -5.03 13.77
CA LYS A 400 2.61 -6.41 13.29
C LYS A 400 3.89 -7.14 12.91
N ASN A 401 4.93 -6.38 12.57
CA ASN A 401 6.21 -6.87 12.06
C ASN A 401 7.36 -6.10 12.73
N PRO A 402 7.93 -6.61 13.84
CA PRO A 402 9.02 -5.94 14.54
C PRO A 402 10.26 -5.88 13.64
N VAL A 403 10.87 -4.71 13.57
CA VAL A 403 12.01 -4.46 12.68
C VAL A 403 13.30 -4.97 13.32
N SER A 404 14.08 -5.79 12.60
CA SER A 404 15.30 -6.44 13.10
C SER A 404 16.44 -5.46 13.40
N LYS A 405 17.45 -5.89 14.15
CA LYS A 405 18.65 -5.09 14.46
C LYS A 405 19.37 -4.65 13.16
N PHE A 406 19.71 -3.37 13.09
CA PHE A 406 20.44 -2.75 11.99
C PHE A 406 21.88 -2.46 12.43
N THR A 407 22.79 -2.58 11.47
CA THR A 407 24.18 -2.10 11.55
C THR A 407 24.31 -1.03 10.47
N SER A 408 24.66 0.20 10.85
CA SER A 408 24.77 1.29 9.88
C SER A 408 25.84 1.01 8.85
N ASN A 409 25.46 1.06 7.57
CA ASN A 409 26.43 0.95 6.49
C ASN A 409 26.95 2.34 6.13
N LYS A 410 28.27 2.49 6.00
CA LYS A 410 28.95 3.79 5.83
C LYS A 410 29.32 4.06 4.37
N ASP A 411 28.49 3.63 3.42
CA ASP A 411 28.76 3.76 1.98
C ASP A 411 28.64 5.20 1.49
N VAL A 412 27.85 6.03 2.18
CA VAL A 412 27.66 7.44 1.87
C VAL A 412 27.86 8.26 3.15
N ARG A 413 28.59 9.38 3.03
CA ARG A 413 28.73 10.37 4.11
C ARG A 413 28.28 11.73 3.62
N ILE A 414 27.51 12.44 4.43
CA ILE A 414 27.18 13.84 4.18
C ILE A 414 28.30 14.73 4.75
N ASN A 415 28.91 15.54 3.90
CA ASN A 415 30.02 16.42 4.25
C ASN A 415 29.59 17.89 4.31
N GLY A 416 28.50 18.25 3.65
CA GLY A 416 27.93 19.59 3.69
C GLY A 416 26.48 19.58 3.25
N LEU A 417 25.65 20.35 3.96
CA LEU A 417 24.29 20.67 3.56
C LEU A 417 23.99 22.08 4.05
N LYS A 418 24.02 23.07 3.14
CA LYS A 418 23.82 24.48 3.47
C LYS A 418 22.69 25.08 2.67
N LEU A 419 21.92 25.95 3.31
CA LEU A 419 20.87 26.75 2.67
C LEU A 419 21.00 28.20 3.15
N ASN A 420 21.22 29.13 2.23
CA ASN A 420 21.41 30.56 2.49
C ASN A 420 22.48 30.83 3.56
N GLY A 421 23.60 30.10 3.49
CA GLY A 421 24.69 30.16 4.47
C GLY A 421 24.41 29.46 5.81
N VAL A 422 23.19 28.96 6.03
CA VAL A 422 22.83 28.17 7.23
C VAL A 422 23.24 26.72 7.02
N ASP A 423 24.03 26.18 7.93
CA ASP A 423 24.42 24.77 7.95
C ASP A 423 23.28 23.90 8.51
N VAL A 424 22.54 23.25 7.59
CA VAL A 424 21.37 22.43 7.89
C VAL A 424 21.73 21.23 8.76
N LEU A 425 22.98 20.76 8.71
CA LEU A 425 23.44 19.63 9.53
C LEU A 425 23.34 19.92 11.03
N LYS A 426 23.36 21.20 11.44
CA LYS A 426 23.22 21.62 12.85
C LYS A 426 21.78 21.48 13.37
N GLU A 427 20.81 21.47 12.47
CA GLU A 427 19.37 21.32 12.77
C GLU A 427 18.93 19.86 12.78
N ILE A 428 19.79 18.93 12.33
CA ILE A 428 19.52 17.50 12.29
C ILE A 428 19.84 16.86 13.65
N GLY A 429 18.90 16.07 14.18
CA GLY A 429 19.11 15.25 15.38
C GLY A 429 19.85 13.95 15.06
N ASN A 430 19.30 13.19 14.12
CA ASN A 430 19.81 11.92 13.62
C ASN A 430 19.62 11.86 12.10
N ILE A 431 20.60 11.29 11.40
CA ILE A 431 20.54 11.05 9.97
C ILE A 431 21.04 9.65 9.66
N GLU A 432 20.29 8.97 8.81
CA GLU A 432 20.62 7.65 8.33
C GLU A 432 20.52 7.62 6.82
N ILE A 433 21.41 6.86 6.17
CA ILE A 433 21.51 6.78 4.71
C ILE A 433 21.49 5.30 4.31
N SER A 434 20.79 5.01 3.22
CA SER A 434 20.71 3.67 2.64
C SER A 434 22.05 3.23 2.08
N ARG A 435 22.16 1.93 1.76
CA ARG A 435 23.22 1.46 0.87
C ARG A 435 23.09 2.10 -0.51
N LEU A 436 24.20 2.15 -1.22
CA LEU A 436 24.19 2.47 -2.65
C LEU A 436 23.46 1.37 -3.41
N THR A 437 22.60 1.80 -4.32
CA THR A 437 22.00 0.93 -5.35
C THR A 437 22.99 0.65 -6.47
N ALA A 438 22.62 -0.24 -7.40
CA ALA A 438 23.52 -0.65 -8.50
C ALA A 438 23.92 0.53 -9.41
N ASP A 439 23.06 1.55 -9.54
CA ASP A 439 23.35 2.77 -10.31
C ASP A 439 23.98 3.89 -9.46
N LYS A 440 24.37 3.57 -8.22
CA LYS A 440 24.94 4.47 -7.20
C LYS A 440 23.97 5.54 -6.67
N SER A 441 22.66 5.33 -6.80
CA SER A 441 21.63 6.13 -6.12
C SER A 441 21.49 5.75 -4.64
N PHE A 442 21.01 6.67 -3.81
CA PHE A 442 20.78 6.42 -2.37
C PHE A 442 19.62 7.26 -1.81
N PHE A 443 19.10 6.82 -0.66
CA PHE A 443 18.04 7.48 0.10
C PHE A 443 18.54 7.83 1.50
N ALA A 444 18.30 9.06 1.93
CA ALA A 444 18.61 9.54 3.28
C ALA A 444 17.34 10.02 3.98
N ALA A 445 17.26 9.75 5.27
CA ALA A 445 16.23 10.28 6.16
C ALA A 445 16.92 10.95 7.35
N ALA A 446 16.48 12.16 7.70
CA ALA A 446 17.00 12.91 8.84
C ALA A 446 15.85 13.49 9.66
N ASP A 447 15.92 13.37 10.98
CA ASP A 447 14.96 14.04 11.87
C ASP A 447 15.48 15.40 12.36
N SER A 448 14.57 16.30 12.69
CA SER A 448 14.92 17.57 13.31
C SER A 448 15.39 17.35 14.75
N LYS A 449 16.31 18.20 15.20
CA LYS A 449 16.76 18.22 16.60
C LYS A 449 15.61 18.63 17.51
N PHE A 450 15.30 17.80 18.51
CA PHE A 450 14.28 18.12 19.51
C PHE A 450 14.74 19.28 20.42
N LEU A 451 13.85 20.23 20.69
CA LEU A 451 14.01 21.18 21.79
C LEU A 451 13.85 20.43 23.13
N SER A 452 14.69 20.78 24.10
CA SER A 452 14.89 20.08 25.39
C SER A 452 13.64 19.96 26.28
N ASP A 453 12.56 20.64 25.91
CA ASP A 453 11.29 20.75 26.64
C ASP A 453 10.18 19.83 26.09
N GLY A 454 10.45 19.07 25.02
CA GLY A 454 9.48 18.19 24.39
C GLY A 454 8.40 18.91 23.57
N SER A 455 8.54 20.22 23.33
CA SER A 455 7.55 21.05 22.61
C SER A 455 7.78 21.14 21.09
N GLY A 456 8.84 20.50 20.57
CA GLY A 456 9.19 20.56 19.15
C GLY A 456 8.23 19.82 18.22
N SER A 457 7.88 20.44 17.08
CA SER A 457 7.28 19.76 15.94
C SER A 457 8.24 18.68 15.42
N LYS A 458 7.74 17.45 15.24
CA LYS A 458 8.50 16.37 14.62
C LYS A 458 8.56 16.62 13.12
N GLU A 459 9.77 16.83 12.63
CA GLU A 459 10.05 17.00 11.20
C GLU A 459 11.02 15.93 10.72
N ILE A 460 10.78 15.40 9.52
CA ILE A 460 11.67 14.42 8.88
C ILE A 460 11.96 14.91 7.47
N LEU A 461 13.24 15.14 7.18
CA LEU A 461 13.77 15.45 5.86
C LEU A 461 14.12 14.15 5.13
N TYR A 462 13.68 14.05 3.88
CA TYR A 462 14.04 12.97 2.96
C TYR A 462 14.85 13.53 1.80
N ILE A 463 15.97 12.88 1.49
CA ILE A 463 16.78 13.19 0.31
C ILE A 463 16.95 11.89 -0.48
N PHE A 464 16.49 11.88 -1.72
CA PHE A 464 16.70 10.80 -2.66
C PHE A 464 17.60 11.28 -3.80
N ALA A 465 18.86 10.87 -3.76
CA ALA A 465 19.82 11.14 -4.80
C ALA A 465 19.70 10.06 -5.87
N LYS A 466 19.19 10.41 -7.05
CA LYS A 466 18.88 9.48 -8.12
C LYS A 466 19.66 9.80 -9.38
N ARG A 467 20.33 8.79 -9.93
CA ARG A 467 20.94 8.85 -11.26
C ARG A 467 19.91 8.54 -12.33
N ASN A 468 19.80 9.42 -13.34
CA ASN A 468 18.90 9.23 -14.47
C ASN A 468 19.55 8.42 -15.60
N THR A 469 18.79 8.13 -16.67
CA THR A 469 19.27 7.39 -17.86
C THR A 469 20.40 8.09 -18.61
N GLU A 470 20.50 9.42 -18.50
CA GLU A 470 21.59 10.22 -19.08
C GLU A 470 22.86 10.21 -18.21
N GLY A 471 22.82 9.56 -17.05
CA GLY A 471 23.93 9.47 -16.11
C GLY A 471 24.10 10.69 -15.20
N LYS A 472 23.21 11.69 -15.28
CA LYS A 472 23.15 12.87 -14.40
C LYS A 472 22.45 12.52 -13.09
N TYR A 473 22.78 13.22 -12.01
CA TYR A 473 22.11 13.05 -10.72
C TYR A 473 21.14 14.20 -10.46
N LYS A 474 20.05 13.86 -9.77
CA LYS A 474 19.19 14.84 -9.12
C LYS A 474 18.92 14.47 -7.68
N LEU A 475 18.79 15.47 -6.83
CA LEU A 475 18.34 15.36 -5.46
C LEU A 475 16.84 15.67 -5.42
N PHE A 476 16.04 14.63 -5.15
CA PHE A 476 14.62 14.79 -4.84
C PHE A 476 14.48 14.94 -3.32
N ILE A 477 13.90 16.05 -2.89
CA ILE A 477 13.86 16.44 -1.48
C ILE A 477 12.42 16.60 -1.04
N GLU A 478 12.05 15.97 0.07
CA GLU A 478 10.70 16.06 0.63
C GLU A 478 10.76 16.16 2.15
N VAL A 479 9.71 16.71 2.77
CA VAL A 479 9.63 16.87 4.22
C VAL A 479 8.31 16.34 4.74
N PHE A 480 8.36 15.61 5.86
CA PHE A 480 7.20 15.32 6.68
C PHE A 480 7.22 16.21 7.92
N GLN A 481 6.12 16.89 8.21
CA GLN A 481 5.94 17.65 9.45
C GLN A 481 4.65 17.20 10.14
N ASN A 482 4.72 16.94 11.45
CA ASN A 482 3.52 16.63 12.24
C ASN A 482 2.63 17.87 12.45
N THR A 483 3.24 19.05 12.49
CA THR A 483 2.62 20.37 12.51
C THR A 483 3.31 21.20 11.44
N GLU A 484 2.53 21.73 10.50
CA GLU A 484 3.04 22.52 9.38
C GLU A 484 3.82 23.75 9.87
N ASN A 485 5.06 23.88 9.42
CA ASN A 485 5.96 24.96 9.79
C ASN A 485 6.75 25.41 8.55
N GLU A 486 6.22 26.42 7.86
CA GLU A 486 6.84 26.94 6.63
C GLU A 486 8.17 27.66 6.86
N ASN A 487 8.44 28.06 8.11
CA ASN A 487 9.69 28.72 8.48
C ASN A 487 10.85 27.75 8.70
N SER A 488 10.56 26.44 8.80
CA SER A 488 11.56 25.39 8.95
C SER A 488 12.57 25.40 7.82
N VAL A 489 13.84 25.18 8.18
CA VAL A 489 14.93 24.98 7.21
C VAL A 489 14.65 23.75 6.34
N PHE A 490 14.06 22.68 6.88
CA PHE A 490 13.71 21.49 6.10
C PHE A 490 12.58 21.77 5.10
N TYR A 491 11.57 22.55 5.50
CA TYR A 491 10.49 22.96 4.59
C TYR A 491 11.03 23.80 3.44
N LYS A 492 11.87 24.79 3.75
CA LYS A 492 12.52 25.63 2.73
C LYS A 492 13.41 24.81 1.80
N LEU A 493 14.15 23.83 2.35
CA LEU A 493 14.99 22.94 1.56
C LEU A 493 14.17 22.05 0.61
N ALA A 494 13.04 21.50 1.06
CA ALA A 494 12.16 20.68 0.24
C ALA A 494 11.55 21.46 -0.96
N LYS A 495 11.39 22.78 -0.84
CA LYS A 495 10.91 23.62 -1.96
C LYS A 495 11.93 23.76 -3.11
N LEU A 496 13.18 23.36 -2.91
CA LEU A 496 14.20 23.36 -3.97
C LEU A 496 14.13 22.12 -4.87
N SER A 497 13.34 21.11 -4.50
CA SER A 497 13.31 19.84 -5.22
C SER A 497 12.68 19.98 -6.61
N PRO A 498 13.24 19.32 -7.66
CA PRO A 498 14.51 18.61 -7.65
C PRO A 498 15.72 19.56 -7.87
N VAL A 499 16.86 19.21 -7.29
CA VAL A 499 18.13 19.94 -7.50
C VAL A 499 19.10 19.11 -8.34
N GLU A 500 19.71 19.72 -9.36
CA GLU A 500 20.76 19.08 -10.15
C GLU A 500 22.00 18.76 -9.30
N ALA A 501 22.61 17.60 -9.54
CA ALA A 501 23.82 17.18 -8.87
C ALA A 501 24.80 16.53 -9.85
N GLU A 502 26.09 16.74 -9.60
CA GLU A 502 27.18 16.24 -10.41
C GLU A 502 28.08 15.32 -9.58
N LEU A 503 28.39 14.13 -10.12
CA LEU A 503 29.30 13.18 -9.50
C LEU A 503 30.71 13.35 -10.09
N LYS A 504 31.65 13.86 -9.28
CA LYS A 504 33.08 13.97 -9.62
C LYS A 504 33.90 13.01 -8.77
N GLY A 505 34.32 11.90 -9.37
CA GLY A 505 35.01 10.83 -8.64
C GLY A 505 34.09 10.19 -7.59
N SER A 506 34.45 10.35 -6.31
CA SER A 506 33.67 9.90 -5.16
C SER A 506 32.78 10.99 -4.54
N VAL A 507 32.79 12.21 -5.09
CA VAL A 507 32.07 13.36 -4.53
C VAL A 507 30.83 13.65 -5.38
N LEU A 508 29.64 13.53 -4.79
CA LEU A 508 28.40 14.01 -5.36
C LEU A 508 28.13 15.42 -4.81
N PHE A 509 28.09 16.40 -5.70
CA PHE A 509 27.94 17.81 -5.36
C PHE A 509 26.69 18.38 -6.03
N ALA A 510 25.85 19.08 -5.26
CA ALA A 510 24.69 19.81 -5.77
C ALA A 510 24.80 21.28 -5.36
N GLU A 511 24.59 22.18 -6.32
CA GLU A 511 24.62 23.62 -6.11
C GLU A 511 23.45 24.26 -6.84
N LEU A 512 22.72 25.14 -6.14
CA LEU A 512 21.68 25.97 -6.72
C LEU A 512 21.84 27.39 -6.20
N LYS A 513 22.19 28.31 -7.09
CA LYS A 513 22.37 29.72 -6.78
C LYS A 513 21.44 30.58 -7.63
N THR A 514 20.56 31.31 -6.95
CA THR A 514 19.60 32.26 -7.52
C THR A 514 19.70 33.60 -6.76
N GLU A 515 18.95 34.62 -7.18
CA GLU A 515 18.94 35.92 -6.49
C GLU A 515 18.50 35.85 -5.02
N SER A 516 17.71 34.84 -4.65
CA SER A 516 17.11 34.70 -3.30
C SER A 516 17.49 33.41 -2.56
N THR A 517 18.19 32.49 -3.23
CA THR A 517 18.52 31.17 -2.69
C THR A 517 19.94 30.77 -3.05
N ASP A 518 20.72 30.34 -2.06
CA ASP A 518 22.05 29.75 -2.19
C ASP A 518 22.06 28.39 -1.49
N PHE A 519 22.08 27.30 -2.25
CA PHE A 519 22.03 25.93 -1.74
C PHE A 519 23.27 25.14 -2.17
N GLU A 520 23.86 24.43 -1.21
CA GLU A 520 25.04 23.58 -1.41
C GLU A 520 24.83 22.25 -0.68
N ALA A 521 25.01 21.12 -1.37
CA ALA A 521 25.07 19.80 -0.75
C ALA A 521 26.25 18.99 -1.27
N VAL A 522 26.94 18.33 -0.33
CA VAL A 522 28.15 17.53 -0.61
C VAL A 522 28.03 16.16 0.04
N PHE A 523 28.07 15.11 -0.78
CA PHE A 523 28.08 13.73 -0.34
C PHE A 523 29.33 13.01 -0.82
N LEU A 524 30.00 12.28 0.08
CA LEU A 524 31.08 11.36 -0.25
C LEU A 524 30.53 9.95 -0.40
N LEU A 525 30.62 9.40 -1.60
CA LEU A 525 30.29 8.02 -1.92
C LEU A 525 31.56 7.18 -1.80
N LYS A 526 31.49 6.07 -1.09
CA LYS A 526 32.60 5.12 -1.00
C LYS A 526 32.86 4.53 -2.39
N THR A 527 34.11 4.61 -2.84
CA THR A 527 34.61 3.88 -4.01
C THR A 527 34.96 2.46 -3.58
N ASP A 528 34.51 1.48 -4.36
CA ASP A 528 34.88 0.06 -4.18
C ASP A 528 36.40 -0.15 -4.18
#